data_AF-A0Y1N3-F1
#
_entry.id   AF-A0Y1N3-F1
#
_cell.length_a   1.000
_cell.length_b   1.000
_cell.length_c   1.000
_cell.angle_alpha   90.00
_cell.angle_beta   90.00
_cell.angle_gamma   90.00
#
_symmetry.space_group_name_H-M   'P 1'
#
loop_
_entity.id
_entity.type
_entity.pdbx_description
1 polymer ?
#
loop_
_entity_poly.entity_id
_entity_poly.type
_entity_poly.pdbx_seq_one_letter_code
_entity_poly.pdbx_strand_id
1 'polypeptide(L)'
;MKAHIFIIITLFLSGCASWPDEGQGGWAEKYQNYPLDDEQKDLNYTQPEEVVRSEFEHLVLKLELLKSQDIKACMPAQLLKAQIYENRIRRLIAAQMWEDAEHDLLIHYHGLNQLTQHFDTVQQLTQCAVVKEDKPALFSVKKQITDLLNSDNQFAFKAFEITPKYAVRLAQAADLVKELESISILLVGHTDSMGEMASNYELALKRAETVKHWLVVYGVPVQSITTLTQGSLKPYSDEPQTDSVRHSDRRVEAIVLDANTNNLQDNKAKSLVNWTKIIKSKQE
;
A
#
# COMPACT_ATOMS: atom_id res chain seq x y z
N MET A 1 77.90 12.58 19.62
CA MET A 1 77.17 12.78 18.34
C MET A 1 76.09 11.73 18.02
N LYS A 2 76.01 10.57 18.70
CA LYS A 2 74.95 9.57 18.44
C LYS A 2 73.66 9.73 19.28
N ALA A 3 73.73 10.42 20.43
CA ALA A 3 72.58 10.59 21.33
C ALA A 3 71.59 11.69 20.87
N HIS A 4 72.07 12.74 20.18
CA HIS A 4 71.20 13.83 19.72
C HIS A 4 70.41 13.49 18.44
N ILE A 5 70.85 12.49 17.67
CA ILE A 5 70.14 12.02 16.48
C ILE A 5 68.90 11.21 16.88
N PHE A 6 68.94 10.50 18.02
CA PHE A 6 67.83 9.66 18.47
C PHE A 6 66.64 10.47 19.02
N ILE A 7 66.89 11.64 19.62
CA ILE A 7 65.84 12.52 20.17
C ILE A 7 65.09 13.29 19.07
N ILE A 8 65.74 13.57 17.94
CA ILE A 8 65.09 14.25 16.81
C ILE A 8 64.13 13.30 16.07
N ILE A 9 64.43 11.99 16.03
CA ILE A 9 63.59 11.01 15.33
C ILE A 9 62.30 10.68 16.09
N THR A 10 62.29 10.74 17.43
CA THR A 10 61.08 10.46 18.23
C THR A 10 60.08 11.63 18.27
N LEU A 11 60.51 12.85 17.91
CA LEU A 11 59.64 14.03 17.83
C LEU A 11 58.84 14.13 16.51
N PHE A 12 59.14 13.30 15.51
CA PHE A 12 58.40 13.25 14.23
C PHE A 12 57.43 12.05 14.12
N LEU A 13 57.27 11.25 15.18
CA LEU A 13 56.34 10.10 15.19
C LEU A 13 55.02 10.37 15.93
N SER A 14 54.78 11.59 16.42
CA SER A 14 53.45 12.00 16.86
C SER A 14 52.59 12.31 15.63
N GLY A 15 52.01 11.27 15.04
CA GLY A 15 50.93 11.44 14.06
C GLY A 15 49.76 12.14 14.73
N CYS A 16 49.44 13.36 14.27
CA CYS A 16 48.20 14.02 14.62
C CYS A 16 47.05 13.22 14.01
N ALA A 17 46.33 12.45 14.82
CA ALA A 17 44.99 12.03 14.45
C ALA A 17 44.08 13.26 14.61
N SER A 18 43.84 14.02 13.54
CA SER A 18 42.79 15.04 13.55
C SER A 18 41.44 14.32 13.51
N TRP A 19 40.80 14.21 14.67
CA TRP A 19 39.39 13.90 14.72
C TRP A 19 38.62 15.14 14.24
N PRO A 20 37.73 15.00 13.26
CA PRO A 20 36.86 16.09 12.86
C PRO A 20 35.85 16.38 13.97
N ASP A 21 35.30 17.61 13.97
CA ASP A 21 34.20 17.96 14.85
C ASP A 21 33.01 17.01 14.65
N GLU A 22 32.20 16.83 15.70
CA GLU A 22 31.14 15.82 15.73
C GLU A 22 30.23 15.90 14.49
N GLY A 23 30.08 14.78 13.78
CA GLY A 23 29.22 14.69 12.59
C GLY A 23 29.85 15.11 11.27
N GLN A 24 31.16 15.00 11.10
CA GLN A 24 31.79 15.11 9.78
C GLN A 24 32.94 14.10 9.60
N GLY A 25 32.69 12.87 9.16
CA GLY A 25 33.79 12.03 8.67
C GLY A 25 33.59 10.52 8.63
N GLY A 26 32.37 10.02 8.81
CA GLY A 26 32.06 8.61 8.62
C GLY A 26 31.74 8.26 7.15
N TRP A 27 31.99 7.01 6.75
CA TRP A 27 31.47 6.44 5.49
C TRP A 27 29.93 6.35 5.47
N ALA A 28 29.28 6.76 6.56
CA ALA A 28 27.83 6.87 6.71
C ALA A 28 27.29 8.27 6.33
N GLU A 29 28.13 9.19 5.88
CA GLU A 29 27.76 10.61 5.70
C GLU A 29 27.67 10.98 4.23
N LYS A 30 26.68 10.37 3.57
CA LYS A 30 26.21 10.71 2.22
C LYS A 30 24.88 9.94 2.04
N TYR A 31 23.71 10.53 1.81
CA TYR A 31 23.34 11.73 1.07
C TYR A 31 21.97 12.23 1.54
N GLN A 32 21.73 13.55 1.53
CA GLN A 32 20.51 14.10 0.92
C GLN A 32 20.67 15.61 0.72
N ASN A 33 21.38 15.98 -0.34
CA ASN A 33 21.20 17.31 -0.92
C ASN A 33 19.99 17.22 -1.84
N TYR A 34 18.80 17.47 -1.29
CA TYR A 34 17.62 17.75 -2.10
C TYR A 34 17.63 19.26 -2.40
N PRO A 35 17.65 19.70 -3.67
CA PRO A 35 17.44 21.11 -3.98
C PRO A 35 15.98 21.43 -3.70
N LEU A 36 15.74 22.17 -2.62
CA LEU A 36 14.47 22.84 -2.38
C LEU A 36 14.46 24.09 -3.26
N ASP A 37 13.94 23.98 -4.48
CA ASP A 37 13.48 25.16 -5.20
C ASP A 37 12.09 25.52 -4.66
N ASP A 38 12.09 26.51 -3.76
CA ASP A 38 10.91 27.19 -3.26
C ASP A 38 10.30 28.06 -4.36
N GLU A 39 9.32 27.56 -5.11
CA GLU A 39 8.18 28.36 -5.59
C GLU A 39 7.16 27.49 -6.32
N GLN A 40 6.25 26.86 -5.57
CA GLN A 40 4.95 26.51 -6.14
C GLN A 40 3.85 26.78 -5.13
N LYS A 41 3.29 27.97 -5.26
CA LYS A 41 2.18 28.48 -4.45
C LYS A 41 0.88 27.93 -5.03
N ASP A 42 0.57 26.67 -4.72
CA ASP A 42 -0.68 26.07 -5.16
C ASP A 42 -1.79 26.21 -4.09
N LEU A 43 -2.78 26.99 -4.50
CA LEU A 43 -4.02 27.32 -3.81
C LEU A 43 -4.83 26.05 -3.52
N ASN A 44 -5.34 25.95 -2.28
CA ASN A 44 -6.37 25.01 -1.84
C ASN A 44 -5.93 23.55 -1.58
N TYR A 45 -4.81 23.36 -0.86
CA TYR A 45 -4.41 22.08 -0.28
C TYR A 45 -5.28 21.76 0.96
N THR A 46 -6.13 20.75 0.84
CA THR A 46 -6.88 20.18 1.97
C THR A 46 -5.92 19.58 3.00
N GLN A 47 -5.77 20.29 4.14
CA GLN A 47 -5.33 19.83 5.47
C GLN A 47 -4.23 18.74 5.50
N PRO A 48 -2.95 19.11 5.73
CA PRO A 48 -1.82 18.17 5.89
C PRO A 48 -2.10 16.99 6.84
N GLU A 49 -2.96 17.20 7.84
CA GLU A 49 -3.37 16.19 8.83
C GLU A 49 -4.04 14.95 8.21
N GLU A 50 -5.03 15.09 7.32
CA GLU A 50 -5.76 13.92 6.77
C GLU A 50 -4.84 13.07 5.89
N VAL A 51 -3.98 13.74 5.11
CA VAL A 51 -2.99 13.10 4.25
C VAL A 51 -1.98 12.32 5.09
N VAL A 52 -1.31 12.98 6.04
CA VAL A 52 -0.32 12.37 6.93
C VAL A 52 -0.90 11.16 7.67
N ARG A 53 -2.14 11.25 8.16
CA ARG A 53 -2.81 10.11 8.81
C ARG A 53 -3.03 8.96 7.84
N SER A 54 -3.55 9.23 6.65
CA SER A 54 -3.82 8.17 5.67
C SER A 54 -2.54 7.49 5.17
N GLU A 55 -1.46 8.24 5.01
CA GLU A 55 -0.15 7.71 4.64
C GLU A 55 0.45 6.88 5.77
N PHE A 56 0.34 7.35 7.01
CA PHE A 56 0.75 6.57 8.17
C PHE A 56 0.00 5.25 8.28
N GLU A 57 -1.32 5.28 8.13
CA GLU A 57 -2.15 4.07 8.08
C GLU A 57 -1.62 3.12 7.00
N HIS A 58 -1.39 3.59 5.78
CA HIS A 58 -0.85 2.78 4.69
C HIS A 58 0.49 2.10 5.04
N LEU A 59 1.45 2.83 5.62
CA LEU A 59 2.75 2.26 6.01
C LEU A 59 2.63 1.23 7.13
N VAL A 60 1.72 1.43 8.09
CA VAL A 60 1.42 0.44 9.13
C VAL A 60 0.97 -0.87 8.48
N LEU A 61 0.16 -0.82 7.42
CA LEU A 61 -0.32 -2.03 6.73
C LEU A 61 0.78 -2.75 6.00
N LYS A 62 1.66 -1.99 5.34
CA LYS A 62 2.84 -2.56 4.71
C LYS A 62 3.71 -3.31 5.74
N LEU A 63 3.92 -2.73 6.92
CA LEU A 63 4.68 -3.38 7.98
C LEU A 63 3.93 -4.59 8.60
N GLU A 64 2.60 -4.53 8.75
CA GLU A 64 1.77 -5.68 9.18
C GLU A 64 1.84 -6.83 8.19
N LEU A 65 1.85 -6.53 6.89
CA LEU A 65 2.01 -7.52 5.84
C LEU A 65 3.37 -8.22 5.94
N LEU A 66 4.46 -7.47 6.07
CA LEU A 66 5.80 -8.06 6.29
C LEU A 66 5.84 -8.94 7.56
N LYS A 67 5.20 -8.51 8.66
CA LYS A 67 5.06 -9.32 9.88
C LYS A 67 4.28 -10.62 9.60
N SER A 68 3.23 -10.57 8.80
CA SER A 68 2.43 -11.74 8.40
C SER A 68 3.24 -12.75 7.59
N GLN A 69 4.17 -12.27 6.76
CA GLN A 69 5.08 -13.12 5.99
C GLN A 69 6.25 -13.68 6.83
N ASP A 70 6.21 -13.49 8.16
CA ASP A 70 7.22 -13.98 9.11
C ASP A 70 8.60 -13.37 8.98
N ILE A 71 8.70 -12.10 8.55
CA ILE A 71 9.97 -11.38 8.45
C ILE A 71 10.79 -11.41 9.75
N LYS A 72 10.14 -11.58 10.92
CA LYS A 72 10.81 -11.72 12.21
C LYS A 72 11.76 -12.92 12.25
N ALA A 73 11.41 -14.02 11.61
CA ALA A 73 12.25 -15.22 11.57
C ALA A 73 13.55 -14.99 10.78
N CYS A 74 13.49 -14.14 9.76
CA CYS A 74 14.61 -13.93 8.82
C CYS A 74 15.43 -12.69 9.16
N MET A 75 14.78 -11.59 9.52
CA MET A 75 15.40 -10.28 9.71
C MET A 75 14.84 -9.55 10.94
N PRO A 76 15.02 -10.11 12.16
CA PRO A 76 14.44 -9.55 13.39
C PRO A 76 14.93 -8.13 13.71
N ALA A 77 16.20 -7.82 13.41
CA ALA A 77 16.77 -6.49 13.66
C ALA A 77 16.17 -5.42 12.75
N GLN A 78 15.96 -5.73 11.46
CA GLN A 78 15.36 -4.79 10.52
C GLN A 78 13.87 -4.57 10.81
N LEU A 79 13.15 -5.63 11.19
CA LEU A 79 11.77 -5.51 11.66
C LEU A 79 11.68 -4.59 12.88
N LEU A 80 12.54 -4.80 13.89
CA LEU A 80 12.57 -3.95 15.09
C LEU A 80 12.88 -2.49 14.74
N LYS A 81 13.83 -2.24 13.83
CA LYS A 81 14.12 -0.90 13.33
C LYS A 81 12.86 -0.26 12.74
N ALA A 82 12.17 -0.94 11.82
CA ALA A 82 10.93 -0.45 11.22
C ALA A 82 9.85 -0.13 12.28
N GLN A 83 9.68 -0.98 13.29
CA GLN A 83 8.74 -0.75 14.40
C GLN A 83 9.11 0.47 15.26
N ILE A 84 10.40 0.75 15.46
CA ILE A 84 10.85 1.94 16.19
C ILE A 84 10.51 3.21 15.41
N TYR A 85 10.73 3.22 14.09
CA TYR A 85 10.32 4.33 13.22
C TYR A 85 8.80 4.53 13.24
N GLU A 86 8.01 3.47 13.10
CA GLU A 86 6.54 3.51 13.20
C GLU A 86 6.09 4.15 14.53
N ASN A 87 6.67 3.71 15.65
CA ASN A 87 6.35 4.25 16.98
C ASN A 87 6.74 5.71 17.14
N ARG A 88 7.84 6.16 16.52
CA ARG A 88 8.23 7.57 16.49
C ARG A 88 7.19 8.41 15.75
N ILE A 89 6.82 8.00 14.53
CA ILE A 89 5.81 8.70 13.72
C ILE A 89 4.46 8.76 14.45
N ARG A 90 4.04 7.64 15.06
CA ARG A 90 2.82 7.57 15.87
C ARG A 90 2.79 8.63 16.98
N ARG A 91 3.93 8.88 17.64
CA ARG A 91 4.06 9.90 18.68
C ARG A 91 3.99 11.32 18.11
N LEU A 92 4.61 11.57 16.96
CA LEU A 92 4.55 12.87 16.27
C LEU A 92 3.11 13.20 15.85
N ILE A 93 2.40 12.25 15.26
CA ILE A 93 0.98 12.38 14.89
C ILE A 93 0.12 12.66 16.14
N ALA A 94 0.34 11.93 17.24
CA ALA A 94 -0.38 12.15 18.49
C ALA A 94 -0.09 13.53 19.10
N ALA A 95 1.13 14.06 18.89
CA ALA A 95 1.55 15.40 19.30
C ALA A 95 1.15 16.51 18.30
N GLN A 96 0.45 16.18 17.21
CA GLN A 96 0.07 17.11 16.14
C GLN A 96 1.28 17.79 15.45
N MET A 97 2.44 17.12 15.45
CA MET A 97 3.66 17.57 14.76
C MET A 97 3.62 17.09 13.31
N TRP A 98 2.75 17.68 12.50
CA TRP A 98 2.42 17.19 11.15
C TRP A 98 3.59 17.26 10.15
N GLU A 99 4.36 18.35 10.17
CA GLU A 99 5.51 18.55 9.27
C GLU A 99 6.64 17.54 9.56
N ASP A 100 6.98 17.36 10.84
CA ASP A 100 7.95 16.33 11.26
C ASP A 100 7.45 14.91 10.95
N ALA A 101 6.15 14.67 11.15
CA ALA A 101 5.54 13.39 10.83
C ALA A 101 5.59 13.09 9.33
N GLU A 102 5.32 14.09 8.48
CA GLU A 102 5.39 13.97 7.02
C GLU A 102 6.80 13.60 6.54
N HIS A 103 7.82 14.28 7.07
CA HIS A 103 9.20 13.97 6.74
C HIS A 103 9.61 12.55 7.16
N ASP A 104 9.25 12.17 8.39
CA ASP A 104 9.52 10.83 8.90
C ASP A 104 8.74 9.74 8.14
N LEU A 105 7.52 10.03 7.68
CA LEU A 105 6.73 9.13 6.84
C LEU A 105 7.43 8.84 5.53
N LEU A 106 7.95 9.87 4.85
CA LEU A 106 8.69 9.69 3.60
C LEU A 106 9.94 8.81 3.80
N ILE A 107 10.70 9.05 4.86
CA ILE A 107 11.85 8.22 5.23
C ILE A 107 11.40 6.78 5.49
N HIS A 108 10.32 6.60 6.24
CA HIS A 108 9.80 5.29 6.60
C HIS A 108 9.29 4.53 5.37
N TYR A 109 8.61 5.20 4.44
CA TYR A 109 8.17 4.64 3.16
C TYR A 109 9.36 4.04 2.37
N HIS A 110 10.43 4.82 2.17
CA HIS A 110 11.62 4.33 1.49
C HIS A 110 12.28 3.18 2.24
N GLY A 111 12.35 3.27 3.58
CA GLY A 111 12.89 2.20 4.43
C GLY A 111 12.10 0.89 4.32
N LEU A 112 10.76 0.96 4.28
CA LEU A 112 9.90 -0.21 4.12
C LEU A 112 10.02 -0.82 2.72
N ASN A 113 10.15 0.00 1.66
CA ASN A 113 10.37 -0.49 0.31
C ASN A 113 11.71 -1.23 0.18
N GLN A 114 12.79 -0.68 0.75
CA GLN A 114 14.09 -1.36 0.79
C GLN A 114 14.03 -2.65 1.62
N LEU A 115 13.35 -2.62 2.77
CA LEU A 115 13.18 -3.80 3.62
C LEU A 115 12.43 -4.91 2.90
N THR A 116 11.39 -4.57 2.15
CA THR A 116 10.61 -5.51 1.33
C THR A 116 11.50 -6.19 0.29
N GLN A 117 12.20 -5.41 -0.54
CA GLN A 117 13.09 -5.97 -1.57
C GLN A 117 14.21 -6.84 -0.97
N HIS A 118 14.75 -6.42 0.17
CA HIS A 118 15.75 -7.21 0.87
C HIS A 118 15.17 -8.51 1.42
N PHE A 119 13.94 -8.48 1.92
CA PHE A 119 13.24 -9.66 2.42
C PHE A 119 12.98 -10.68 1.31
N ASP A 120 12.46 -10.23 0.16
CA ASP A 120 12.26 -11.09 -1.01
C ASP A 120 13.55 -11.79 -1.42
N THR A 121 14.65 -11.03 -1.44
CA THR A 121 15.98 -11.56 -1.77
C THR A 121 16.43 -12.61 -0.75
N VAL A 122 16.25 -12.35 0.55
CA VAL A 122 16.58 -13.31 1.61
C VAL A 122 15.73 -14.57 1.50
N GLN A 123 14.43 -14.45 1.25
CA GLN A 123 13.54 -15.59 1.08
C GLN A 123 13.95 -16.45 -0.13
N GLN A 124 14.25 -15.82 -1.28
CA GLN A 124 14.69 -16.53 -2.48
C GLN A 124 16.00 -17.29 -2.29
N LEU A 125 16.97 -16.71 -1.56
CA LEU A 125 18.29 -17.31 -1.38
C LEU A 125 18.35 -18.34 -0.25
N THR A 126 17.60 -18.12 0.82
CA THR A 126 17.74 -18.90 2.07
C THR A 126 16.55 -19.79 2.38
N GLN A 127 15.42 -19.62 1.66
CA GLN A 127 14.16 -20.28 2.00
C GLN A 127 13.79 -20.07 3.48
N CYS A 128 14.12 -18.92 4.03
CA CYS A 128 13.68 -18.52 5.36
C CYS A 128 12.18 -18.17 5.33
N ALA A 129 11.47 -18.38 6.44
CA ALA A 129 10.03 -18.12 6.57
C ALA A 129 9.11 -18.97 5.67
N VAL A 130 9.41 -20.26 5.46
CA VAL A 130 8.63 -21.19 4.60
C VAL A 130 7.28 -21.65 5.21
N VAL A 131 6.84 -21.06 6.33
CA VAL A 131 5.54 -21.40 6.92
C VAL A 131 4.42 -20.53 6.33
N LYS A 132 3.82 -21.00 5.23
CA LYS A 132 2.52 -20.54 4.69
C LYS A 132 1.35 -21.02 5.57
N GLU A 133 1.37 -20.76 6.87
CA GLU A 133 0.16 -20.91 7.66
C GLU A 133 -0.64 -19.60 7.62
N ASP A 134 -1.97 -19.73 7.51
CA ASP A 134 -2.95 -18.65 7.50
C ASP A 134 -2.87 -17.84 8.80
N LYS A 135 -1.92 -16.93 8.86
CA LYS A 135 -1.72 -16.07 10.02
C LYS A 135 -2.84 -15.03 10.08
N PRO A 136 -3.33 -14.68 11.28
CA PRO A 136 -4.39 -13.68 11.47
C PRO A 136 -4.05 -12.30 10.88
N ALA A 137 -2.76 -12.00 10.68
CA ALA A 137 -2.30 -10.78 10.02
C ALA A 137 -2.61 -10.75 8.52
N LEU A 138 -2.63 -11.88 7.80
CA LEU A 138 -3.03 -11.92 6.39
C LEU A 138 -4.53 -11.62 6.22
N PHE A 139 -5.36 -12.14 7.12
CA PHE A 139 -6.79 -11.81 7.17
C PHE A 139 -7.02 -10.30 7.43
N SER A 140 -6.23 -9.71 8.35
CA SER A 140 -6.24 -8.25 8.58
C SER A 140 -5.91 -7.49 7.31
N VAL A 141 -4.81 -7.82 6.63
CA VAL A 141 -4.40 -7.12 5.41
C VAL A 141 -5.42 -7.28 4.28
N LYS A 142 -5.98 -8.48 4.08
CA LYS A 142 -7.01 -8.73 3.07
C LYS A 142 -8.28 -7.90 3.31
N LYS A 143 -8.74 -7.84 4.56
CA LYS A 143 -9.86 -6.98 4.95
C LYS A 143 -9.56 -5.53 4.59
N GLN A 144 -8.36 -5.07 4.89
CA GLN A 144 -7.98 -3.68 4.64
C GLN A 144 -7.82 -3.35 3.15
N ILE A 145 -7.30 -4.26 2.33
CA ILE A 145 -7.35 -4.13 0.86
C ILE A 145 -8.80 -4.00 0.40
N THR A 146 -9.69 -4.83 0.94
CA THR A 146 -11.12 -4.76 0.62
C THR A 146 -11.72 -3.41 1.03
N ASP A 147 -11.36 -2.88 2.18
CA ASP A 147 -11.84 -1.58 2.68
C ASP A 147 -11.30 -0.42 1.83
N LEU A 148 -10.03 -0.45 1.40
CA LEU A 148 -9.43 0.55 0.51
C LEU A 148 -10.09 0.56 -0.87
N LEU A 149 -10.35 -0.62 -1.45
CA LEU A 149 -10.96 -0.75 -2.77
C LEU A 149 -12.45 -0.38 -2.76
N ASN A 150 -13.15 -0.61 -1.65
CA ASN A 150 -14.58 -0.33 -1.49
C ASN A 150 -14.87 1.01 -0.80
N SER A 151 -13.95 1.98 -0.88
CA SER A 151 -14.16 3.30 -0.29
C SER A 151 -15.35 4.04 -0.91
N ASP A 152 -16.01 4.90 -0.14
CA ASP A 152 -17.12 5.74 -0.62
C ASP A 152 -16.68 6.80 -1.65
N ASN A 153 -17.66 7.34 -2.39
CA ASN A 153 -17.49 8.46 -3.33
C ASN A 153 -16.42 8.22 -4.42
N GLN A 154 -16.54 7.07 -5.09
CA GLN A 154 -15.61 6.65 -6.15
C GLN A 154 -15.79 7.43 -7.45
N PHE A 155 -17.04 7.82 -7.77
CA PHE A 155 -17.42 8.45 -9.04
C PHE A 155 -18.41 9.60 -8.85
N ALA A 156 -18.28 10.62 -9.69
CA ALA A 156 -19.31 11.65 -9.83
C ALA A 156 -20.58 11.15 -10.54
N PHE A 157 -21.66 11.94 -10.48
CA PHE A 157 -22.93 11.61 -11.15
C PHE A 157 -22.73 11.47 -12.66
N LYS A 158 -23.27 10.40 -13.25
CA LYS A 158 -23.12 10.02 -14.68
C LYS A 158 -21.68 9.92 -15.20
N ALA A 159 -20.68 9.93 -14.31
CA ALA A 159 -19.28 9.81 -14.69
C ALA A 159 -18.75 8.39 -14.43
N PHE A 160 -17.71 8.03 -15.19
CA PHE A 160 -16.89 6.83 -14.98
C PHE A 160 -15.43 7.18 -14.67
N GLU A 161 -15.11 8.47 -14.53
CA GLU A 161 -13.82 8.98 -14.07
C GLU A 161 -13.75 8.87 -12.55
N ILE A 162 -12.62 8.36 -12.05
CA ILE A 162 -12.41 8.20 -10.61
C ILE A 162 -12.11 9.55 -9.95
N THR A 163 -12.51 9.71 -8.70
CA THR A 163 -12.15 10.90 -7.92
C THR A 163 -10.67 10.87 -7.51
N PRO A 164 -10.01 12.03 -7.33
CA PRO A 164 -8.62 12.06 -6.86
C PRO A 164 -8.41 11.33 -5.53
N LYS A 165 -9.37 11.46 -4.60
CA LYS A 165 -9.36 10.74 -3.32
C LYS A 165 -9.37 9.23 -3.52
N TYR A 166 -10.17 8.72 -4.46
CA TYR A 166 -10.21 7.29 -4.75
C TYR A 166 -8.95 6.81 -5.46
N ALA A 167 -8.34 7.63 -6.31
CA ALA A 167 -7.05 7.30 -6.95
C ALA A 167 -5.94 7.00 -5.92
N VAL A 168 -5.85 7.81 -4.85
CA VAL A 168 -4.90 7.56 -3.75
C VAL A 168 -5.18 6.21 -3.08
N ARG A 169 -6.45 5.90 -2.79
CA ARG A 169 -6.84 4.61 -2.18
C ARG A 169 -6.53 3.43 -3.09
N LEU A 170 -6.72 3.58 -4.40
CA LEU A 170 -6.37 2.56 -5.40
C LEU A 170 -4.85 2.32 -5.45
N ALA A 171 -4.04 3.37 -5.35
CA ALA A 171 -2.58 3.24 -5.28
C ALA A 171 -2.15 2.48 -4.02
N GLN A 172 -2.70 2.86 -2.85
CA GLN A 172 -2.45 2.17 -1.58
C GLN A 172 -2.86 0.69 -1.63
N ALA A 173 -4.03 0.38 -2.21
CA ALA A 173 -4.49 -0.99 -2.37
C ALA A 173 -3.60 -1.78 -3.34
N ALA A 174 -3.21 -1.19 -4.46
CA ALA A 174 -2.32 -1.82 -5.44
C ALA A 174 -0.96 -2.16 -4.85
N ASP A 175 -0.39 -1.28 -4.02
CA ASP A 175 0.85 -1.54 -3.29
C ASP A 175 0.72 -2.76 -2.38
N LEU A 176 -0.35 -2.89 -1.61
CA LEU A 176 -0.58 -4.06 -0.75
C LEU A 176 -0.85 -5.34 -1.56
N VAL A 177 -1.54 -5.24 -2.70
CA VAL A 177 -1.86 -6.40 -3.56
C VAL A 177 -0.60 -6.96 -4.21
N LYS A 178 0.38 -6.13 -4.58
CA LYS A 178 1.65 -6.58 -5.19
C LYS A 178 2.50 -7.44 -4.26
N GLU A 179 2.40 -7.17 -2.96
CA GLU A 179 3.11 -7.88 -1.90
C GLU A 179 2.47 -9.24 -1.55
N LEU A 180 1.28 -9.52 -2.09
CA LEU A 180 0.52 -10.74 -1.83
C LEU A 180 0.56 -11.68 -3.04
N GLU A 181 1.22 -12.82 -2.88
CA GLU A 181 1.13 -13.89 -3.86
C GLU A 181 -0.30 -14.42 -3.98
N SER A 182 -0.74 -14.74 -5.20
CA SER A 182 -1.95 -15.54 -5.42
C SER A 182 -3.27 -14.87 -4.99
N ILE A 183 -3.45 -13.57 -5.20
CA ILE A 183 -4.74 -12.89 -5.02
C ILE A 183 -5.43 -12.65 -6.37
N SER A 184 -6.75 -12.80 -6.39
CA SER A 184 -7.60 -12.40 -7.51
C SER A 184 -8.65 -11.39 -7.04
N ILE A 185 -8.84 -10.31 -7.79
CA ILE A 185 -9.79 -9.24 -7.49
C ILE A 185 -10.92 -9.32 -8.51
N LEU A 186 -12.15 -9.43 -8.01
CA LEU A 186 -13.35 -9.27 -8.82
C LEU A 186 -13.92 -7.87 -8.58
N LEU A 187 -14.04 -7.09 -9.64
CA LEU A 187 -14.64 -5.76 -9.63
C LEU A 187 -16.04 -5.84 -10.23
N VAL A 188 -17.06 -5.46 -9.47
CA VAL A 188 -18.45 -5.44 -9.91
C VAL A 188 -18.95 -4.01 -9.97
N GLY A 189 -19.30 -3.53 -11.16
CA GLY A 189 -19.85 -2.19 -11.35
C GLY A 189 -21.34 -2.10 -11.03
N HIS A 190 -21.72 -1.02 -10.36
CA HIS A 190 -23.10 -0.66 -10.05
C HIS A 190 -23.43 0.78 -10.51
N THR A 191 -24.71 1.01 -10.80
CA THR A 191 -25.28 2.33 -11.09
C THR A 191 -26.51 2.60 -10.24
N ASP A 192 -26.94 3.86 -10.21
CA ASP A 192 -28.23 4.22 -9.64
C ASP A 192 -29.40 3.63 -10.45
N SER A 193 -30.58 3.66 -9.85
CA SER A 193 -31.83 3.17 -10.44
C SER A 193 -32.42 4.09 -11.51
N MET A 194 -31.76 5.22 -11.81
CA MET A 194 -32.28 6.23 -12.74
C MET A 194 -31.79 5.96 -14.16
N GLY A 195 -32.69 6.06 -15.14
CA GLY A 195 -32.35 5.92 -16.56
C GLY A 195 -32.62 4.52 -17.13
N GLU A 196 -32.15 4.30 -18.36
CA GLU A 196 -32.39 3.06 -19.08
C GLU A 196 -31.45 1.94 -18.64
N MET A 197 -31.99 0.73 -18.47
CA MET A 197 -31.23 -0.44 -18.01
C MET A 197 -29.98 -0.72 -18.86
N ALA A 198 -30.07 -0.61 -20.18
CA ALA A 198 -28.94 -0.84 -21.08
C ALA A 198 -27.82 0.21 -20.89
N SER A 199 -28.19 1.49 -20.77
CA SER A 199 -27.25 2.58 -20.49
C SER A 199 -26.58 2.42 -19.12
N ASN A 200 -27.33 1.99 -18.12
CA ASN A 200 -26.83 1.75 -16.77
C ASN A 200 -25.88 0.54 -16.72
N TYR A 201 -26.18 -0.52 -17.46
CA TYR A 201 -25.30 -1.67 -17.60
C TYR A 201 -23.95 -1.28 -18.21
N GLU A 202 -23.96 -0.50 -19.29
CA GLU A 202 -22.74 -0.02 -19.94
C GLU A 202 -21.93 0.92 -19.05
N LEU A 203 -22.60 1.84 -18.34
CA LEU A 203 -21.94 2.77 -17.42
C LEU A 203 -21.29 2.03 -16.24
N ALA A 204 -21.99 1.06 -15.64
CA ALA A 204 -21.44 0.20 -14.59
C ALA A 204 -20.20 -0.56 -15.08
N LEU A 205 -20.25 -1.13 -16.29
CA LEU A 205 -19.11 -1.82 -16.87
C LEU A 205 -17.93 -0.89 -17.09
N LYS A 206 -18.15 0.31 -17.65
CA LYS A 206 -17.11 1.31 -17.85
C LYS A 206 -16.43 1.69 -16.53
N ARG A 207 -17.20 1.86 -15.44
CA ARG A 207 -16.63 2.11 -14.11
C ARG A 207 -15.72 0.99 -13.63
N ALA A 208 -16.17 -0.26 -13.73
CA ALA A 208 -15.37 -1.41 -13.33
C ALA A 208 -14.08 -1.52 -14.17
N GLU A 209 -14.15 -1.27 -15.47
CA GLU A 209 -12.98 -1.21 -16.36
C GLU A 209 -12.05 -0.03 -16.03
N THR A 210 -12.57 1.14 -15.66
CA THR A 210 -11.74 2.26 -15.21
C THR A 210 -10.95 1.88 -13.95
N VAL A 211 -11.59 1.28 -12.95
CA VAL A 211 -10.90 0.85 -11.72
C VAL A 211 -9.83 -0.19 -12.04
N LYS A 212 -10.15 -1.17 -12.89
CA LYS A 212 -9.18 -2.15 -13.38
C LYS A 212 -8.00 -1.46 -14.06
N HIS A 213 -8.25 -0.50 -14.93
CA HIS A 213 -7.21 0.23 -15.64
C HIS A 213 -6.25 0.92 -14.65
N TRP A 214 -6.77 1.63 -13.65
CA TRP A 214 -5.94 2.29 -12.64
C TRP A 214 -5.13 1.31 -11.79
N LEU A 215 -5.73 0.20 -11.35
CA LEU A 215 -4.98 -0.85 -10.63
C LEU A 215 -3.84 -1.42 -11.47
N VAL A 216 -4.06 -1.60 -12.78
CA VAL A 216 -3.02 -2.05 -13.72
C VAL A 216 -1.92 -1.00 -13.88
N VAL A 217 -2.27 0.28 -13.99
CA VAL A 217 -1.30 1.40 -14.02
C VAL A 217 -0.44 1.41 -12.76
N TYR A 218 -1.00 1.12 -11.59
CA TYR A 218 -0.27 0.99 -10.33
C TYR A 218 0.50 -0.34 -10.16
N GLY A 219 0.47 -1.20 -11.17
CA GLY A 219 1.31 -2.40 -11.27
C GLY A 219 0.65 -3.71 -10.85
N VAL A 220 -0.68 -3.74 -10.64
CA VAL A 220 -1.40 -5.00 -10.42
C VAL A 220 -1.49 -5.78 -11.74
N PRO A 221 -1.13 -7.07 -11.80
CA PRO A 221 -1.21 -7.86 -13.03
C PRO A 221 -2.64 -7.91 -13.60
N VAL A 222 -2.78 -7.72 -14.92
CA VAL A 222 -4.10 -7.74 -15.58
C VAL A 222 -4.86 -9.05 -15.33
N GLN A 223 -4.14 -10.17 -15.22
CA GLN A 223 -4.71 -11.50 -15.04
C GLN A 223 -5.31 -11.72 -13.65
N SER A 224 -4.91 -10.94 -12.63
CA SER A 224 -5.49 -11.04 -11.29
C SER A 224 -6.81 -10.27 -11.18
N ILE A 225 -7.18 -9.44 -12.16
CA ILE A 225 -8.37 -8.58 -12.08
C ILE A 225 -9.43 -9.01 -13.10
N THR A 226 -10.60 -9.38 -12.58
CA THR A 226 -11.80 -9.67 -13.39
C THR A 226 -12.84 -8.59 -13.17
N THR A 227 -13.51 -8.18 -14.23
CA THR A 227 -14.56 -7.16 -14.22
C THR A 227 -15.92 -7.79 -14.55
N LEU A 228 -16.94 -7.42 -13.80
CA LEU A 228 -18.34 -7.74 -14.02
C LEU A 228 -19.19 -6.49 -13.81
N THR A 229 -20.45 -6.56 -14.22
CA THR A 229 -21.42 -5.48 -14.04
C THR A 229 -22.76 -6.06 -13.64
N GLN A 230 -23.43 -5.36 -12.73
CA GLN A 230 -24.83 -5.64 -12.37
C GLN A 230 -25.76 -4.47 -12.75
N GLY A 231 -25.23 -3.41 -13.38
CA GLY A 231 -26.00 -2.20 -13.67
C GLY A 231 -26.73 -1.69 -12.43
N SER A 232 -28.04 -1.47 -12.55
CA SER A 232 -28.93 -1.05 -11.47
C SER A 232 -29.67 -2.21 -10.78
N LEU A 233 -29.32 -3.47 -11.06
CA LEU A 233 -30.08 -4.65 -10.60
C LEU A 233 -29.87 -4.99 -9.13
N LYS A 234 -28.79 -4.49 -8.52
CA LYS A 234 -28.45 -4.73 -7.12
C LYS A 234 -28.16 -3.40 -6.42
N PRO A 235 -29.18 -2.75 -5.83
CA PRO A 235 -28.97 -1.55 -5.02
C PRO A 235 -28.13 -1.87 -3.78
N TYR A 236 -27.52 -0.84 -3.21
CA TYR A 236 -26.72 -0.90 -1.98
C TYR A 236 -27.55 -1.28 -0.77
N SER A 237 -28.77 -0.74 -0.70
CA SER A 237 -29.71 -0.89 0.41
C SER A 237 -31.13 -1.03 -0.13
N ASP A 238 -31.96 -1.76 0.62
CA ASP A 238 -33.41 -1.87 0.39
C ASP A 238 -34.17 -0.61 0.86
N GLU A 239 -33.45 0.38 1.40
CA GLU A 239 -34.00 1.67 1.78
C GLU A 239 -34.58 2.44 0.57
N PRO A 240 -35.58 3.31 0.81
CA PRO A 240 -36.13 4.17 -0.23
C PRO A 240 -35.04 4.99 -0.93
N GLN A 241 -35.17 5.13 -2.24
CA GLN A 241 -34.18 5.80 -3.10
C GLN A 241 -34.09 7.31 -2.83
N THR A 242 -33.17 7.68 -1.94
CA THR A 242 -32.77 9.06 -1.62
C THR A 242 -31.47 9.44 -2.32
N ASP A 243 -31.08 10.72 -2.32
CA ASP A 243 -29.82 11.14 -2.94
C ASP A 243 -28.58 10.49 -2.32
N SER A 244 -28.61 10.23 -1.01
CA SER A 244 -27.55 9.51 -0.29
C SER A 244 -27.46 8.06 -0.74
N VAL A 245 -28.60 7.34 -0.80
CA VAL A 245 -28.64 5.94 -1.28
C VAL A 245 -28.17 5.85 -2.74
N ARG A 246 -28.62 6.79 -3.59
CA ARG A 246 -28.15 6.90 -4.98
C ARG A 246 -26.65 7.13 -5.07
N HIS A 247 -26.06 7.84 -4.11
CA HIS A 247 -24.62 8.05 -4.07
C HIS A 247 -23.88 6.74 -3.77
N SER A 248 -24.36 5.95 -2.80
CA SER A 248 -23.81 4.62 -2.49
C SER A 248 -24.04 3.59 -3.60
N ASP A 249 -25.06 3.77 -4.44
CA ASP A 249 -25.31 2.92 -5.62
C ASP A 249 -24.29 3.14 -6.75
N ARG A 250 -23.69 4.32 -6.83
CA ARG A 250 -22.64 4.65 -7.82
C ARG A 250 -21.27 4.14 -7.36
N ARG A 251 -21.14 2.83 -7.26
CA ARG A 251 -19.93 2.17 -6.75
C ARG A 251 -19.44 1.06 -7.68
N VAL A 252 -18.18 0.72 -7.50
CA VAL A 252 -17.58 -0.55 -7.90
C VAL A 252 -17.32 -1.31 -6.60
N GLU A 253 -17.92 -2.50 -6.48
CA GLU A 253 -17.66 -3.43 -5.39
C GLU A 253 -16.47 -4.31 -5.77
N ALA A 254 -15.40 -4.25 -4.98
CA ALA A 254 -14.24 -5.11 -5.11
C ALA A 254 -14.33 -6.28 -4.13
N ILE A 255 -14.19 -7.49 -4.67
CA ILE A 255 -14.20 -8.74 -3.93
C ILE A 255 -12.81 -9.37 -4.07
N VAL A 256 -12.07 -9.45 -2.95
CA VAL A 256 -10.73 -10.04 -2.90
C VAL A 256 -10.83 -11.54 -2.63
N LEU A 257 -10.30 -12.35 -3.54
CA LEU A 257 -10.34 -13.81 -3.50
C LEU A 257 -8.93 -14.38 -3.38
N ASP A 258 -8.79 -15.49 -2.64
CA ASP A 258 -7.53 -16.22 -2.54
C ASP A 258 -7.45 -17.22 -3.71
N ALA A 259 -6.38 -17.19 -4.48
CA ALA A 259 -6.18 -18.15 -5.57
C ALA A 259 -5.88 -19.56 -5.03
N ASN A 260 -5.42 -19.69 -3.78
CA ASN A 260 -5.28 -20.95 -3.03
C ASN A 260 -6.55 -21.34 -2.27
N THR A 261 -7.65 -21.53 -2.99
CA THR A 261 -8.59 -22.57 -2.56
C THR A 261 -7.98 -23.91 -2.94
N ASN A 262 -7.09 -24.42 -2.08
CA ASN A 262 -6.63 -25.81 -2.10
C ASN A 262 -7.81 -26.73 -1.76
N ASN A 263 -8.76 -26.86 -2.70
CA ASN A 263 -9.33 -28.15 -3.00
C ASN A 263 -8.56 -28.67 -4.20
N LEU A 264 -7.70 -29.66 -3.92
CA LEU A 264 -6.88 -30.39 -4.87
C LEU A 264 -7.75 -31.11 -5.90
N GLN A 265 -8.18 -30.41 -6.95
CA GLN A 265 -8.59 -30.92 -8.26
C GLN A 265 -9.24 -29.77 -9.03
N ASP A 266 -8.46 -29.03 -9.80
CA ASP A 266 -8.86 -28.58 -11.14
C ASP A 266 -7.79 -27.65 -11.73
N ASN A 267 -6.75 -28.28 -12.28
CA ASN A 267 -5.94 -27.67 -13.35
C ASN A 267 -6.74 -27.65 -14.66
N LYS A 268 -7.86 -26.91 -14.65
CA LYS A 268 -8.59 -26.49 -15.85
C LYS A 268 -9.11 -25.09 -15.58
N ALA A 269 -8.85 -24.18 -16.51
CA ALA A 269 -9.25 -22.77 -16.44
C ALA A 269 -10.64 -22.62 -15.80
N LYS A 270 -10.70 -21.95 -14.64
CA LYS A 270 -11.90 -21.84 -13.80
C LYS A 270 -13.06 -21.27 -14.63
N SER A 271 -14.07 -22.09 -14.90
CA SER A 271 -15.26 -21.73 -15.68
C SER A 271 -16.09 -20.64 -14.99
N LEU A 272 -16.70 -19.75 -15.78
CA LEU A 272 -17.58 -18.64 -15.35
C LEU A 272 -18.67 -19.06 -14.34
N VAL A 273 -19.07 -20.34 -14.36
CA VAL A 273 -20.08 -20.92 -13.46
C VAL A 273 -19.65 -20.88 -11.99
N ASN A 274 -18.37 -21.05 -11.68
CA ASN A 274 -17.88 -21.05 -10.29
C ASN A 274 -17.97 -19.66 -9.64
N TRP A 275 -17.89 -18.59 -10.44
CA TRP A 275 -18.00 -17.20 -9.99
C TRP A 275 -19.40 -16.85 -9.49
N THR A 276 -20.44 -17.43 -10.11
CA THR A 276 -21.84 -17.21 -9.71
C THR A 276 -22.17 -17.82 -8.35
N LYS A 277 -21.44 -18.86 -7.92
CA LYS A 277 -21.67 -19.55 -6.65
C LYS A 277 -21.17 -18.74 -5.45
N ILE A 278 -20.05 -18.04 -5.60
CA ILE A 278 -19.47 -17.15 -4.57
C ILE A 278 -20.37 -15.93 -4.33
N ILE A 279 -20.94 -15.37 -5.41
CA ILE A 279 -21.89 -14.25 -5.30
C ILE A 279 -23.14 -14.67 -4.53
N LYS A 280 -23.63 -15.90 -4.73
CA LYS A 280 -24.81 -16.42 -4.04
C LYS A 280 -24.56 -16.80 -2.58
N SER A 281 -23.40 -17.34 -2.23
CA SER A 281 -23.10 -17.75 -0.84
C SER A 281 -22.92 -16.58 0.14
N LYS A 282 -22.78 -15.35 -0.36
CA LYS A 282 -22.71 -14.12 0.45
C LYS A 282 -24.11 -13.47 0.64
N GLN A 283 -25.16 -14.12 0.14
CA GLN A 283 -26.57 -13.68 0.24
C GLN A 283 -27.38 -14.44 1.32
N GLU A 284 -26.76 -15.40 2.03
CA GLU A 284 -27.30 -16.08 3.22
C GLU A 284 -26.59 -15.56 4.48
#